data_AF-A0A2R5EEN6-F1
#
_entry.id   AF-A0A2R5EEN6-F1
#
_cell.length_a   1.000
_cell.length_b   1.000
_cell.length_c   1.000
_cell.angle_alpha   90.00
_cell.angle_beta   90.00
_cell.angle_gamma   90.00
#
_symmetry.space_group_name_H-M   'P 1'
#
loop_
_entity.id
_entity.type
_entity.pdbx_description
1 polymer ?
#
loop_
_entity_poly.entity_id
_entity_poly.type
_entity_poly.pdbx_seq_one_letter_code
_entity_poly.pdbx_strand_id
1 'polypeptide(L)'
;MPWLVRYLLAAAPTLVPLGGWQLALWAYAFFGCQGGLKGLQPCFIGTFNLLPWLGLGLFWCQLLLWVLSPLSAGLLLSVAIRHFRARRTRRTACPPSFEERAQ
;
A
#
# COMPACT_ATOMS: atom_id res chain seq x y z
N MET A 1 9.46 10.62 -15.30
CA MET A 1 9.36 9.84 -14.05
C MET A 1 9.49 8.35 -14.36
N PRO A 2 10.33 7.60 -13.62
CA PRO A 2 10.43 6.16 -13.77
C PRO A 2 9.08 5.50 -13.46
N TRP A 3 8.73 4.43 -14.19
CA TRP A 3 7.48 3.70 -14.00
C TRP A 3 7.28 3.23 -12.55
N LEU A 4 8.38 2.92 -11.86
CA LEU A 4 8.42 2.49 -10.46
C LEU A 4 7.78 3.52 -9.52
N VAL A 5 8.02 4.82 -9.72
CA VAL A 5 7.42 5.90 -8.91
C VAL A 5 5.91 5.97 -9.11
N ARG A 6 5.40 5.67 -10.31
CA ARG A 6 3.96 5.64 -10.60
C ARG A 6 3.26 4.48 -9.88
N TYR A 7 3.92 3.33 -9.79
CA TYR A 7 3.42 2.19 -9.01
C TYR A 7 3.46 2.47 -7.50
N LEU A 8 4.52 3.08 -7.00
CA LEU A 8 4.61 3.47 -5.59
C LEU A 8 3.55 4.49 -5.19
N LEU A 9 3.31 5.53 -6.01
CA LEU A 9 2.23 6.48 -5.74
C LEU A 9 0.85 5.83 -5.77
N ALA A 10 0.62 4.86 -6.66
CA ALA A 10 -0.65 4.13 -6.73
C ALA A 10 -0.88 3.21 -5.52
N ALA A 11 0.20 2.65 -4.95
CA ALA A 11 0.16 1.77 -3.79
C ALA A 11 0.26 2.50 -2.43
N ALA A 12 0.72 3.75 -2.40
CA ALA A 12 0.81 4.56 -1.18
C ALA A 12 -0.49 4.59 -0.33
N PRO A 13 -1.69 4.71 -0.91
CA PRO A 13 -2.93 4.83 -0.13
C PRO A 13 -3.27 3.56 0.67
N THR A 14 -2.78 2.39 0.25
CA THR A 14 -2.95 1.12 0.96
C THR A 14 -1.75 0.80 1.85
N LEU A 15 -0.54 1.14 1.42
CA LEU A 15 0.68 0.92 2.20
C LEU A 15 0.69 1.68 3.53
N VAL A 16 0.22 2.93 3.54
CA VAL A 16 0.19 3.76 4.75
C VAL A 16 -0.68 3.12 5.86
N PRO A 17 -1.97 2.81 5.62
CA PRO A 17 -2.79 2.19 6.65
C PRO A 17 -2.40 0.73 6.95
N LEU A 18 -1.84 -0.03 5.99
CA LEU A 18 -1.24 -1.34 6.28
C LEU A 18 -0.08 -1.23 7.26
N GLY A 19 0.83 -0.28 7.02
CA GLY A 19 1.96 0.00 7.90
C GLY A 19 1.50 0.44 9.28
N GLY A 20 0.52 1.36 9.34
CA GLY A 20 -0.08 1.82 10.59
C GLY A 20 -0.71 0.69 11.42
N TRP A 21 -1.39 -0.25 10.76
CA TRP A 21 -1.93 -1.43 11.43
C TRP A 21 -0.81 -2.35 11.97
N GLN A 22 0.16 -2.73 11.14
CA GLN A 22 1.25 -3.61 11.59
C GLN A 22 2.04 -3.01 12.76
N LEU A 23 2.32 -1.70 12.71
CA LEU A 23 2.91 -0.96 13.82
C LEU A 23 2.04 -1.00 15.08
N ALA A 24 0.72 -0.89 14.95
CA ALA A 24 -0.20 -0.97 16.08
C ALA A 24 -0.26 -2.38 16.69
N LEU A 25 -0.25 -3.44 15.88
CA LEU A 25 -0.17 -4.82 16.38
C LEU A 25 1.16 -5.09 17.09
N TRP A 26 2.26 -4.62 16.50
CA TRP A 26 3.57 -4.75 17.11
C TRP A 26 3.64 -4.00 18.44
N ALA A 27 3.17 -2.74 18.48
CA ALA A 27 3.10 -1.96 19.71
C ALA A 27 2.21 -2.63 20.77
N TYR A 28 1.08 -3.20 20.37
CA TYR A 28 0.18 -3.93 21.26
C TYR A 28 0.86 -5.13 21.92
N ALA A 29 1.64 -5.89 21.16
CA ALA A 29 2.41 -7.02 21.67
C ALA A 29 3.61 -6.58 22.52
N PHE A 30 4.37 -5.58 22.07
CA PHE A 30 5.58 -5.10 22.73
C PHE A 30 5.29 -4.48 24.10
N PHE A 31 4.20 -3.71 24.22
CA PHE A 31 3.81 -3.09 25.49
C PHE A 31 2.95 -4.00 26.39
N GLY A 32 2.70 -5.25 25.98
CA GLY A 32 2.04 -6.24 26.83
C GLY A 32 0.59 -5.89 27.18
N CYS A 33 -0.11 -5.12 26.35
CA CYS A 33 -1.51 -4.72 26.57
C CYS A 33 -2.52 -5.90 26.43
N GLN A 34 -2.05 -7.16 26.49
CA GLN A 34 -2.80 -8.41 26.27
C GLN A 34 -3.50 -8.97 27.52
N GLY A 35 -3.38 -8.33 28.69
CA GLY A 35 -3.89 -8.86 29.96
C GLY A 35 -5.35 -8.50 30.30
N GLY A 36 -6.31 -9.33 29.88
CA GLY A 36 -7.53 -9.65 30.65
C GLY A 36 -8.77 -8.72 30.56
N LEU A 37 -9.90 -9.35 30.18
CA LEU A 37 -11.34 -8.94 30.28
C LEU A 37 -11.69 -7.46 30.00
N LYS A 38 -11.91 -7.20 28.71
CA LYS A 38 -12.31 -5.94 28.03
C LYS A 38 -11.15 -4.96 27.87
N GLY A 39 -10.65 -4.87 26.64
CA GLY A 39 -9.55 -4.01 26.17
C GLY A 39 -9.82 -2.51 26.31
N LEU A 40 -10.05 -2.06 27.53
CA LEU A 40 -10.33 -0.69 27.96
C LEU A 40 -9.40 -0.26 29.10
N GLN A 41 -8.57 -1.15 29.66
CA GLN A 41 -7.57 -0.75 30.63
C GLN A 41 -6.55 0.14 29.90
N PRO A 42 -6.33 1.38 30.36
CA PRO A 42 -5.53 2.33 29.63
C PRO A 42 -4.09 1.82 29.60
N CYS A 43 -3.60 1.48 28.40
CA CYS A 43 -2.24 1.04 28.22
C CYS A 43 -1.34 2.27 28.28
N PHE A 44 -0.69 2.46 29.44
CA PHE A 44 0.17 3.60 29.72
C PHE A 44 1.64 3.20 29.59
N ILE A 45 2.42 4.01 28.89
CA ILE A 45 3.88 4.01 28.98
C ILE A 45 4.27 5.25 29.76
N GLY A 46 4.70 5.07 31.02
CA GLY A 46 4.92 6.20 31.93
C GLY A 46 3.64 7.02 32.11
N THR A 47 3.65 8.27 31.66
CA THR A 47 2.50 9.20 31.74
C THR A 47 1.67 9.29 30.45
N PHE A 48 2.07 8.61 29.38
CA PHE A 48 1.40 8.71 28.08
C PHE A 48 0.41 7.56 27.85
N ASN A 49 -0.84 7.92 27.54
CA ASN A 49 -1.89 6.96 27.21
C ASN A 49 -1.81 6.57 25.74
N LEU A 50 -1.47 5.30 25.47
CA LEU A 50 -1.35 4.77 24.11
C LEU A 50 -2.68 4.24 23.55
N LEU A 51 -3.70 4.08 24.40
CA LEU A 51 -5.00 3.57 24.02
C LEU A 51 -5.64 4.28 22.81
N PRO A 52 -5.66 5.63 22.70
CA PRO A 52 -6.21 6.30 21.51
C PRO A 52 -5.39 6.02 20.24
N TRP A 53 -4.06 5.91 20.36
CA TRP A 53 -3.17 5.62 19.22
C TRP A 53 -3.35 4.19 18.71
N LEU A 54 -3.49 3.22 19.62
CA LEU A 54 -3.80 1.84 19.23
C LEU A 54 -5.21 1.71 18.65
N GLY A 55 -6.21 2.43 19.18
CA GLY A 55 -7.55 2.47 18.60
C GLY A 55 -7.54 3.03 17.17
N LEU A 56 -6.73 4.06 16.92
CA LEU A 56 -6.53 4.63 15.59
C LEU A 56 -5.81 3.65 14.64
N GLY A 57 -4.80 2.95 15.13
CA GLY A 57 -4.09 1.92 14.37
C GLY A 57 -4.94 0.68 14.03
N LEU A 58 -5.68 0.14 15.00
CA LEU A 58 -6.38 -1.14 14.84
C LEU A 58 -7.77 -0.99 14.19
N PHE A 59 -8.51 0.07 14.52
CA PHE A 59 -9.87 0.27 13.99
C PHE A 59 -9.87 1.15 12.73
N TRP A 60 -9.25 2.33 12.81
CA TRP A 60 -9.33 3.30 11.72
C TRP A 60 -8.48 2.91 10.52
N CYS A 61 -7.27 2.37 10.72
CA CYS A 61 -6.47 1.88 9.57
C CYS A 61 -7.14 0.68 8.88
N GLN A 62 -7.81 -0.19 9.64
CA GLN A 62 -8.53 -1.32 9.06
C GLN A 62 -9.76 -0.87 8.24
N LEU A 63 -10.50 0.12 8.74
CA LEU A 63 -11.61 0.74 8.00
C LEU A 63 -11.12 1.44 6.73
N LEU A 64 -10.01 2.17 6.83
CA LEU A 64 -9.38 2.86 5.71
C LEU A 64 -8.91 1.86 4.64
N LEU A 65 -8.36 0.71 5.02
CA LEU A 65 -7.96 -0.32 4.07
C LEU A 65 -9.12 -0.84 3.22
N TRP A 66 -10.30 -1.00 3.79
CA TRP A 66 -11.48 -1.42 3.03
C TRP A 66 -11.86 -0.44 1.91
N VAL A 67 -11.68 0.86 2.13
CA VAL A 67 -12.00 1.91 1.13
C VAL A 67 -10.84 2.15 0.17
N LEU A 68 -9.61 2.18 0.67
CA LEU A 68 -8.41 2.52 -0.09
C LEU A 68 -7.89 1.33 -0.91
N SER A 69 -8.17 0.09 -0.50
CA SER A 69 -7.81 -1.13 -1.25
C SER A 69 -8.38 -1.17 -2.67
N PRO A 70 -9.71 -1.06 -2.89
CA PRO A 70 -10.27 -1.07 -4.25
C PRO A 70 -9.79 0.15 -5.07
N LEU A 71 -9.60 1.30 -4.42
CA LEU A 71 -9.10 2.52 -5.08
C LEU A 71 -7.66 2.31 -5.61
N SER A 72 -6.79 1.76 -4.76
CA SER A 72 -5.41 1.45 -5.10
C SER A 72 -5.32 0.35 -6.17
N ALA A 73 -6.17 -0.69 -6.09
CA ALA A 73 -6.26 -1.72 -7.12
C ALA A 73 -6.66 -1.13 -8.48
N GLY A 74 -7.63 -0.22 -8.52
CA GLY A 74 -8.04 0.48 -9.75
C GLY A 74 -6.92 1.37 -10.33
N LEU A 75 -6.19 2.07 -9.47
CA LEU A 75 -5.03 2.88 -9.86
C LEU A 75 -3.90 2.01 -10.42
N LEU A 76 -3.57 0.90 -9.76
CA LEU A 76 -2.58 -0.07 -10.22
C LEU A 76 -2.95 -0.68 -11.57
N LEU A 77 -4.22 -1.06 -11.75
CA LEU A 77 -4.73 -1.60 -13.02
C LEU A 77 -4.62 -0.56 -14.14
N SER A 78 -4.96 0.70 -13.86
CA SER A 78 -4.85 1.80 -14.81
C SER A 78 -3.40 2.05 -15.25
N VAL A 79 -2.45 1.99 -14.31
CA VAL A 79 -1.01 2.08 -14.61
C VAL A 79 -0.54 0.87 -15.41
N ALA A 80 -1.00 -0.34 -15.06
CA ALA A 80 -0.67 -1.57 -15.79
C ALA A 80 -1.16 -1.52 -17.24
N ILE A 81 -2.41 -1.11 -17.49
CA ILE A 81 -2.97 -0.96 -18.84
C ILE A 81 -2.14 0.05 -19.66
N ARG A 82 -1.77 1.19 -19.06
CA ARG A 82 -0.94 2.21 -19.72
C ARG A 82 0.48 1.68 -20.00
N HIS A 83 1.05 0.89 -19.11
CA HIS A 83 2.36 0.27 -19.30
C HIS A 83 2.34 -0.77 -20.43
N PHE A 84 1.31 -1.62 -20.48
CA PHE A 84 1.12 -2.59 -21.57
C PHE A 84 0.88 -1.91 -22.92
N ARG A 85 0.05 -0.86 -22.97
CA ARG A 85 -0.12 -0.05 -24.20
C ARG A 85 1.21 0.55 -24.66
N ALA A 86 1.95 1.19 -23.75
CA ALA A 86 3.25 1.79 -24.09
C ALA A 86 4.27 0.75 -24.61
N ARG A 87 4.28 -0.47 -24.04
CA ARG A 87 5.11 -1.57 -24.57
C ARG A 87 4.62 -2.08 -25.93
N ARG A 88 3.31 -2.14 -26.16
CA ARG A 88 2.72 -2.58 -27.44
C ARG A 88 3.04 -1.60 -28.57
N THR A 89 2.96 -0.29 -28.32
CA THR A 89 3.31 0.73 -29.31
C THR A 89 4.81 0.71 -29.66
N ARG A 90 5.69 0.40 -28.70
CA ARG A 90 7.12 0.20 -28.99
C ARG A 90 7.39 -1.03 -29.86
N ARG A 91 6.61 -2.11 -29.73
CA ARG A 91 6.73 -3.28 -30.61
C ARG A 91 6.30 -3.00 -32.05
N THR A 92 5.31 -2.14 -32.26
CA THR A 92 4.85 -1.77 -33.62
C THR A 92 5.67 -0.63 -34.25
N ALA A 93 6.41 0.14 -33.45
CA ALA A 93 7.29 1.20 -33.93
C ALA A 93 8.68 0.72 -34.39
N CYS A 94 8.97 -0.57 -34.27
CA CYS A 94 10.07 -1.20 -34.99
C CYS A 94 9.45 -1.88 -36.21
N PRO A 95 9.38 -1.22 -37.39
CA PRO A 95 9.32 -2.01 -38.60
C PRO A 95 10.55 -2.92 -38.60
N PRO A 96 10.45 -4.19 -39.02
CA PRO A 96 11.65 -4.95 -39.34
C PRO A 96 12.36 -4.19 -40.47
N SER A 97 13.36 -3.40 -40.12
CA SER A 97 14.40 -2.95 -41.05
C SER A 97 15.33 -4.13 -41.25
N PHE A 98 14.84 -5.13 -41.98
CA PHE A 98 15.65 -6.26 -42.43
C PHE A 98 15.12 -6.83 -43.76
N GLU A 99 14.70 -5.93 -44.65
CA GLU A 99 14.37 -6.24 -46.05
C GLU A 99 15.25 -5.39 -46.98
N GLU A 100 16.56 -5.34 -46.71
CA GLU A 100 17.53 -4.72 -47.63
C GLU A 100 18.95 -5.25 -47.39
N ARG A 101 19.18 -6.52 -47.75
CA ARG A 101 20.46 -7.04 -48.29
C ARG A 101 20.30 -8.51 -48.69
N ALA A 102 19.44 -8.75 -49.67
CA ALA A 102 19.69 -9.76 -50.66
C ALA A 102 20.34 -9.05 -51.85
N GLN A 103 21.67 -9.02 -51.90
CA GLN A 103 22.50 -8.76 -53.07
C GLN A 103 23.94 -9.16 -52.75
#